data_AF-A0A0A7PDJ6-F1
#
_entry.id   AF-A0A0A7PDJ6-F1
#
_cell.length_a   1.000
_cell.length_b   1.000
_cell.length_c   1.000
_cell.angle_alpha   90.00
_cell.angle_beta   90.00
_cell.angle_gamma   90.00
#
_symmetry.space_group_name_H-M   'P 1'
#
loop_
_entity.id
_entity.type
_entity.pdbx_description
1 polymer ?
#
loop_
_entity_poly.entity_id
_entity_poly.type
_entity_poly.pdbx_seq_one_letter_code
_entity_poly.pdbx_strand_id
1 'polypeptide(L)'
;MASVPTSTFTQVPAPLLGNEGVPAAMTFNWGFEMPDGSRFSDDQWTLLRHAAELFLLSLRHDPPEGRMPLRKETIRGHFSHIRFLARWMAAENVRRFRDLDQDTVGRFVAMLRARPGRNGALLSLSTAEGHLGTIRTFHMQRDKLDDAPPTAPPRAASVGKRQWKPYGGHPYTPDEIAVPLISGAIELLGDPADQIIALRDRLADLYERLRPRHQGRMLHWHIRRAMLAEPCPCADRYPNPEWPLRRLAFMLDRLGDACFTVIAYLVGARASEILRLEEGCLERRATDEDGEEHVYLVGTITKTSLTEHGDLHRWLAPEPVQRAIHILERLSAPLRELSGEKNLWLQQLGRGRSPLPTMMPVARLRSPMVNVRLNERLAPFLALPDHQGGTWRLTTYQGRKTFSRFIGRRDRTGLTALQRHLGHVHRAMTDRAYVGTDFELAELIDEQAAEETRKALEDLLLAPHVAGKAGVMLSERSPFRGRTGSGDVDAYITEILAETDMRLGVCDWGYCLYRRETSACLGGEREPNPVLRTQSTCSSCANFAVTDRHRPVWEARLERNTALTQRDDLDAESRALAEARIQESLRILAQLDKGNADGVRD
;
A
#
# COMPACT_ATOMS: atom_id res chain seq x y z
N MET A 1 -8.57 -53.19 -3.77
CA MET A 1 -8.75 -51.83 -3.22
C MET A 1 -7.38 -51.34 -2.81
N ALA A 2 -6.78 -50.49 -3.64
CA ALA A 2 -5.39 -50.07 -3.53
C ALA A 2 -5.24 -48.89 -2.56
N SER A 3 -4.31 -49.05 -1.62
CA SER A 3 -3.90 -48.08 -0.62
C SER A 3 -3.01 -47.01 -1.26
N VAL A 4 -3.33 -45.75 -1.01
CA VAL A 4 -2.53 -44.57 -1.41
C VAL A 4 -1.26 -44.50 -0.54
N PRO A 5 -0.04 -44.31 -1.10
CA PRO A 5 1.15 -44.12 -0.26
C PRO A 5 1.28 -42.67 0.20
N THR A 6 1.44 -42.53 1.50
CA THR A 6 1.70 -41.31 2.27
C THR A 6 3.06 -40.71 1.88
N SER A 7 3.11 -39.41 1.61
CA SER A 7 4.36 -38.70 1.32
C SER A 7 5.23 -38.56 2.58
N THR A 8 6.47 -39.01 2.51
CA THR A 8 7.44 -38.99 3.61
C THR A 8 7.99 -37.58 3.83
N PHE A 9 7.81 -37.02 5.03
CA PHE A 9 8.49 -35.81 5.48
C PHE A 9 9.84 -36.20 6.08
N THR A 10 10.95 -35.78 5.47
CA THR A 10 12.28 -36.01 6.04
C THR A 10 12.60 -34.92 7.06
N GLN A 11 12.69 -35.28 8.34
CA GLN A 11 13.34 -34.46 9.37
C GLN A 11 14.86 -34.70 9.30
N VAL A 12 15.65 -33.62 9.25
CA VAL A 12 17.12 -33.68 9.31
C VAL A 12 17.54 -33.76 10.79
N PRO A 13 18.53 -34.59 11.20
CA PRO A 13 18.92 -34.72 12.60
C PRO A 13 19.66 -33.48 13.11
N ALA A 14 19.35 -33.07 14.33
CA ALA A 14 20.03 -31.98 15.04
C ALA A 14 21.40 -32.43 15.58
N PRO A 15 22.45 -31.60 15.54
CA PRO A 15 23.62 -31.81 16.40
C PRO A 15 23.26 -31.51 17.85
N LEU A 16 23.72 -32.37 18.75
CA LEU A 16 23.50 -32.32 20.20
C LEU A 16 24.17 -31.09 20.84
N LEU A 17 23.42 -30.01 21.07
CA LEU A 17 23.73 -29.01 22.12
C LEU A 17 22.41 -28.39 22.64
N GLY A 18 22.15 -28.57 23.93
CA GLY A 18 21.33 -27.68 24.79
C GLY A 18 19.84 -27.53 24.48
N ASN A 19 18.99 -28.12 25.34
CA ASN A 19 17.55 -27.86 25.39
C ASN A 19 17.24 -26.39 25.74
N GLU A 20 17.03 -25.54 24.74
CA GLU A 20 16.18 -24.35 24.84
C GLU A 20 15.30 -24.25 23.59
N GLY A 21 14.00 -24.01 23.81
CA GLY A 21 12.87 -24.01 22.84
C GLY A 21 13.22 -24.04 21.35
N VAL A 22 13.20 -25.24 20.76
CA VAL A 22 13.44 -25.45 19.32
C VAL A 22 12.41 -24.69 18.49
N PRO A 23 12.80 -23.69 17.67
CA PRO A 23 11.89 -23.04 16.74
C PRO A 23 11.46 -24.06 15.68
N ALA A 24 10.16 -24.13 15.37
CA ALA A 24 9.62 -25.03 14.35
C ALA A 24 10.50 -25.07 13.08
N ALA A 25 11.01 -26.26 12.78
CA ALA A 25 11.89 -26.53 11.64
C ALA A 25 11.21 -26.08 10.33
N MET A 26 11.99 -25.46 9.43
CA MET A 26 11.47 -25.07 8.12
C MET A 26 11.19 -26.31 7.28
N THR A 27 9.91 -26.54 6.96
CA THR A 27 9.48 -27.64 6.10
C THR A 27 9.31 -27.15 4.66
N PHE A 28 10.06 -27.78 3.74
CA PHE A 28 9.93 -27.57 2.31
C PHE A 28 9.27 -28.79 1.66
N ASN A 29 8.37 -28.55 0.70
CA ASN A 29 7.78 -29.64 -0.08
C ASN A 29 8.66 -29.96 -1.30
N TRP A 30 9.56 -30.91 -1.14
CA TRP A 30 10.46 -31.40 -2.19
C TRP A 30 9.79 -32.36 -3.17
N GLY A 31 8.55 -32.80 -2.95
CA GLY A 31 7.84 -33.76 -3.80
C GLY A 31 7.16 -33.15 -5.03
N PHE A 32 7.74 -32.10 -5.63
CA PHE A 32 7.16 -31.47 -6.82
C PHE A 32 7.46 -32.27 -8.10
N GLU A 33 6.54 -32.21 -9.05
CA GLU A 33 6.65 -32.88 -10.36
C GLU A 33 7.76 -32.27 -11.23
N MET A 34 8.52 -33.15 -11.89
CA MET A 34 9.64 -32.86 -12.78
C MET A 34 9.23 -33.04 -14.25
N PRO A 35 9.98 -32.46 -15.23
CA PRO A 35 9.60 -32.53 -16.65
C PRO A 35 9.50 -33.94 -17.23
N ASP A 36 10.18 -34.91 -16.64
CA ASP A 36 10.17 -36.33 -17.02
C ASP A 36 9.03 -37.12 -16.37
N GLY A 37 8.11 -36.46 -15.65
CA GLY A 37 6.99 -37.08 -14.94
C GLY A 37 7.36 -37.67 -13.58
N SER A 38 8.65 -37.68 -13.20
CA SER A 38 9.10 -38.10 -11.87
C SER A 38 8.85 -37.03 -10.80
N ARG A 39 9.07 -37.37 -9.53
CA ARG A 39 9.09 -36.39 -8.45
C ARG A 39 10.52 -36.02 -8.08
N PHE A 40 10.75 -34.77 -7.68
CA PHE A 40 12.06 -34.33 -7.19
C PHE A 40 12.47 -35.01 -5.86
N SER A 41 11.56 -35.75 -5.23
CA SER A 41 11.86 -36.66 -4.11
C SER A 41 12.51 -37.98 -4.54
N ASP A 42 12.48 -38.33 -5.82
CA ASP A 42 12.94 -39.62 -6.32
C ASP A 42 14.48 -39.69 -6.37
N ASP A 43 15.03 -40.90 -6.25
CA ASP A 43 16.47 -41.11 -6.05
C ASP A 43 17.36 -40.46 -7.12
N GLN A 44 16.89 -40.42 -8.37
CA GLN A 44 17.59 -39.81 -9.50
C GLN A 44 17.86 -38.30 -9.36
N TRP A 45 17.15 -37.61 -8.46
CA TRP A 45 17.32 -36.17 -8.20
C TRP A 45 18.02 -35.88 -6.87
N THR A 46 18.49 -36.91 -6.16
CA THR A 46 19.09 -36.78 -4.82
C THR A 46 20.25 -35.79 -4.79
N LEU A 47 21.11 -35.78 -5.82
CA LEU A 47 22.24 -34.85 -5.88
C LEU A 47 21.79 -33.39 -5.91
N LEU A 48 20.87 -33.02 -6.82
CA LEU A 48 20.30 -31.67 -6.87
C LEU A 48 19.53 -31.33 -5.59
N ARG A 49 18.75 -32.27 -5.05
CA ARG A 49 18.00 -32.03 -3.83
C ARG A 49 18.93 -31.73 -2.66
N HIS A 50 19.94 -32.55 -2.45
CA HIS A 50 20.87 -32.40 -1.35
C HIS A 50 21.66 -31.08 -1.42
N ALA A 51 22.15 -30.73 -2.61
CA ALA A 51 22.82 -29.45 -2.83
C ALA A 51 21.90 -28.25 -2.55
N ALA A 52 20.64 -28.33 -2.97
CA ALA A 52 19.64 -27.29 -2.70
C ALA A 52 19.30 -27.18 -1.20
N GLU A 53 19.20 -28.30 -0.49
CA GLU A 53 18.98 -28.34 0.96
C GLU A 53 20.13 -27.67 1.72
N LEU A 54 21.37 -28.06 1.42
CA LEU A 54 22.57 -27.47 2.02
C LEU A 54 22.66 -25.97 1.73
N PHE A 55 22.35 -25.55 0.50
CA PHE A 55 22.30 -24.14 0.16
C PHE A 55 21.28 -23.39 1.03
N LEU A 56 20.04 -23.84 1.11
CA LEU A 56 19.00 -23.17 1.90
C LEU A 56 19.31 -23.14 3.41
N LEU A 57 19.96 -24.20 3.93
CA LEU A 57 20.45 -24.25 5.30
C LEU A 57 21.58 -23.24 5.54
N SER A 58 22.55 -23.14 4.61
CA SER A 58 23.68 -22.20 4.74
C SER A 58 23.20 -20.74 4.81
N LEU A 59 22.16 -20.36 4.05
CA LEU A 59 21.60 -19.00 4.11
C LEU A 59 21.11 -18.57 5.50
N ARG A 60 20.83 -19.53 6.38
CA ARG A 60 20.37 -19.29 7.74
C ARG A 60 21.47 -19.44 8.78
N HIS A 61 22.28 -20.48 8.67
CA HIS A 61 23.25 -20.86 9.70
C HIS A 61 24.65 -20.32 9.44
N ASP A 62 24.99 -20.10 8.17
CA ASP A 62 26.32 -19.66 7.76
C ASP A 62 26.24 -18.88 6.42
N PRO A 63 25.66 -17.66 6.43
CA PRO A 63 25.44 -16.87 5.22
C PRO A 63 26.77 -16.47 4.54
N PRO A 64 26.73 -15.94 3.30
CA PRO A 64 27.92 -15.40 2.65
C PRO A 64 28.60 -14.34 3.52
N GLU A 65 29.93 -14.25 3.44
CA GLU A 65 30.70 -13.29 4.23
C GLU A 65 30.16 -11.85 4.08
N GLY A 66 30.06 -11.14 5.20
CA GLY A 66 29.49 -9.79 5.26
C GLY A 66 27.95 -9.73 5.14
N ARG A 67 27.24 -10.86 5.09
CA ARG A 67 25.77 -10.90 5.08
C ARG A 67 25.19 -11.46 6.37
N MET A 68 24.04 -10.93 6.75
CA MET A 68 23.27 -11.42 7.89
C MET A 68 22.46 -12.68 7.54
N PRO A 69 22.17 -13.56 8.51
CA PRO A 69 21.27 -14.69 8.34
C PRO A 69 19.93 -14.29 7.71
N LEU A 70 19.52 -15.01 6.66
CA LEU A 70 18.27 -14.68 5.97
C LEU A 70 17.04 -15.07 6.80
N ARG A 71 15.97 -14.29 6.64
CA ARG A 71 14.65 -14.56 7.25
C ARG A 71 13.93 -15.72 6.55
N LYS A 72 13.00 -16.36 7.27
CA LYS A 72 12.27 -17.54 6.80
C LYS A 72 11.55 -17.31 5.45
N GLU A 73 10.95 -16.15 5.26
CA GLU A 73 10.27 -15.76 4.02
C GLU A 73 11.21 -15.63 2.83
N THR A 74 12.39 -15.05 3.03
CA THR A 74 13.40 -14.86 1.97
C THR A 74 13.94 -16.20 1.49
N ILE A 75 14.20 -17.13 2.43
CA ILE A 75 14.62 -18.49 2.11
C ILE A 75 13.52 -19.24 1.34
N ARG A 76 12.24 -19.05 1.70
CA ARG A 76 11.11 -19.60 0.92
C ARG A 76 11.04 -19.04 -0.50
N GLY A 77 11.43 -17.78 -0.69
CA GLY A 77 11.64 -17.17 -2.01
C GLY A 77 12.73 -17.90 -2.80
N HIS A 78 13.91 -18.10 -2.20
CA HIS A 78 14.99 -18.89 -2.80
C HIS A 78 14.55 -20.31 -3.16
N PHE A 79 13.84 -21.02 -2.27
CA PHE A 79 13.28 -22.35 -2.56
C PHE A 79 12.37 -22.33 -3.79
N SER A 80 11.53 -21.30 -3.93
CA SER A 80 10.65 -21.16 -5.10
C SER A 80 11.43 -20.97 -6.40
N HIS A 81 12.55 -20.22 -6.35
CA HIS A 81 13.45 -20.04 -7.49
C HIS A 81 14.26 -21.30 -7.80
N ILE A 82 14.73 -22.03 -6.78
CA ILE A 82 15.41 -23.32 -6.93
C ILE A 82 14.50 -24.35 -7.59
N ARG A 83 13.24 -24.44 -7.16
CA ARG A 83 12.26 -25.35 -7.79
C ARG A 83 12.12 -25.08 -9.29
N PHE A 84 12.09 -23.81 -9.67
CA PHE A 84 12.04 -23.41 -11.07
C PHE A 84 13.34 -23.77 -11.81
N LEU A 85 14.49 -23.47 -11.20
CA LEU A 85 15.80 -23.76 -11.75
C LEU A 85 16.03 -25.27 -11.93
N ALA A 86 15.71 -26.09 -10.93
CA ALA A 86 15.86 -27.54 -10.98
C ALA A 86 15.03 -28.18 -12.11
N ARG A 87 13.81 -27.68 -12.35
CA ARG A 87 12.98 -28.13 -13.48
C ARG A 87 13.61 -27.76 -14.83
N TRP A 88 14.18 -26.57 -14.93
CA TRP A 88 14.87 -26.16 -16.15
C TRP A 88 16.16 -26.97 -16.36
N MET A 89 16.96 -27.17 -15.32
CA MET A 89 18.16 -28.00 -15.35
C MET A 89 17.84 -29.43 -15.79
N ALA A 90 16.77 -30.03 -15.27
CA ALA A 90 16.30 -31.34 -15.69
C ALA A 90 15.93 -31.39 -17.18
N ALA A 91 15.26 -30.37 -17.71
CA ALA A 91 14.91 -30.29 -19.13
C ALA A 91 16.14 -30.14 -20.04
N GLU A 92 17.18 -29.46 -19.56
CA GLU A 92 18.46 -29.26 -20.26
C GLU A 92 19.49 -30.37 -19.99
N ASN A 93 19.08 -31.46 -19.31
CA ASN A 93 19.94 -32.57 -18.89
C ASN A 93 21.12 -32.17 -17.97
N VAL A 94 21.00 -31.07 -17.24
CA VAL A 94 21.96 -30.63 -16.22
C VAL A 94 21.61 -31.28 -14.88
N ARG A 95 22.52 -32.11 -14.34
CA ARG A 95 22.27 -32.96 -13.16
C ARG A 95 22.92 -32.44 -11.87
N ARG A 96 23.75 -31.40 -11.94
CA ARG A 96 24.47 -30.80 -10.80
C ARG A 96 24.46 -29.28 -10.91
N PHE A 97 24.42 -28.57 -9.78
CA PHE A 97 24.50 -27.11 -9.81
C PHE A 97 25.90 -26.61 -10.17
N ARG A 98 26.95 -27.39 -9.92
CA ARG A 98 28.32 -27.11 -10.38
C ARG A 98 28.45 -27.09 -11.90
N ASP A 99 27.56 -27.76 -12.62
CA ASP A 99 27.54 -27.78 -14.10
C ASP A 99 26.87 -26.51 -14.68
N LEU A 100 26.43 -25.55 -13.85
CA LEU A 100 25.97 -24.23 -14.27
C LEU A 100 27.17 -23.32 -14.61
N ASP A 101 27.89 -23.68 -15.66
CA ASP A 101 28.96 -22.89 -16.26
C ASP A 101 28.43 -21.66 -17.01
N GLN A 102 29.34 -20.87 -17.58
CA GLN A 102 28.99 -19.64 -18.30
C GLN A 102 28.00 -19.87 -19.45
N ASP A 103 28.15 -20.97 -20.20
CA ASP A 103 27.30 -21.31 -21.34
C ASP A 103 25.89 -21.74 -20.88
N THR A 104 25.83 -22.60 -19.86
CA THR A 104 24.56 -23.06 -19.27
C THR A 104 23.80 -21.91 -18.60
N VAL A 105 24.50 -21.02 -17.89
CA VAL A 105 23.91 -19.78 -17.37
C VAL A 105 23.39 -18.90 -18.51
N GLY A 106 24.12 -18.81 -19.63
CA GLY A 106 23.69 -18.12 -20.84
C GLY A 106 22.37 -18.66 -21.39
N ARG A 107 22.24 -19.99 -21.51
CA ARG A 107 20.99 -20.66 -21.92
C ARG A 107 19.85 -20.36 -20.95
N PHE A 108 20.10 -20.37 -19.64
CA PHE A 108 19.10 -20.04 -18.63
C PHE A 108 18.60 -18.59 -18.76
N VAL A 109 19.51 -17.64 -18.97
CA VAL A 109 19.17 -16.23 -19.20
C VAL A 109 18.36 -16.07 -20.49
N ALA A 110 18.74 -16.75 -21.57
CA ALA A 110 18.00 -16.74 -22.83
C ALA A 110 16.57 -17.29 -22.67
N MET A 111 16.41 -18.40 -21.95
CA MET A 111 15.10 -18.95 -21.61
C MET A 111 14.26 -17.96 -20.79
N LEU A 112 14.85 -17.31 -19.78
CA LEU A 112 14.14 -16.31 -18.98
C LEU A 112 13.66 -15.11 -19.81
N ARG A 113 14.41 -14.72 -20.85
CA ARG A 113 14.02 -13.66 -21.80
C ARG A 113 12.87 -14.09 -22.70
N ALA A 114 12.91 -15.33 -23.20
CA ALA A 114 11.87 -15.87 -24.06
C ALA A 114 10.57 -16.19 -23.30
N ARG A 115 10.66 -16.32 -21.97
CA ARG A 115 9.52 -16.66 -21.12
C ARG A 115 8.50 -15.53 -21.06
N PRO A 116 7.23 -15.78 -21.45
CA PRO A 116 6.18 -14.80 -21.25
C PRO A 116 5.90 -14.62 -19.75
N GLY A 117 5.76 -13.38 -19.35
CA GLY A 117 5.16 -12.97 -18.09
C GLY A 117 3.65 -13.17 -18.10
N ARG A 118 2.95 -12.52 -17.16
CA ARG A 118 1.48 -12.58 -17.10
C ARG A 118 0.87 -11.96 -18.36
N ASN A 119 -0.19 -12.60 -18.87
CA ASN A 119 -0.95 -12.16 -20.04
C ASN A 119 -0.09 -12.00 -21.32
N GLY A 120 0.99 -12.77 -21.46
CA GLY A 120 1.87 -12.71 -22.64
C GLY A 120 2.83 -11.51 -22.68
N ALA A 121 2.85 -10.66 -21.64
CA ALA A 121 3.80 -9.55 -21.55
C ALA A 121 5.23 -10.03 -21.29
N LEU A 122 6.24 -9.15 -21.46
CA LEU A 122 7.61 -9.45 -21.05
C LEU A 122 7.73 -9.77 -19.55
N LEU A 123 8.66 -10.66 -19.18
CA LEU A 123 8.97 -10.95 -17.79
C LEU A 123 9.46 -9.68 -17.06
N SER A 124 9.03 -9.50 -15.81
CA SER A 124 9.46 -8.32 -15.04
C SER A 124 10.94 -8.40 -14.66
N LEU A 125 11.62 -7.26 -14.67
CA LEU A 125 13.02 -7.15 -14.27
C LEU A 125 13.27 -7.72 -12.86
N SER A 126 12.37 -7.45 -11.91
CA SER A 126 12.48 -7.94 -10.53
C SER A 126 12.34 -9.47 -10.44
N THR A 127 11.44 -10.07 -11.24
CA THR A 127 11.30 -11.53 -11.29
C THR A 127 12.54 -12.19 -11.89
N ALA A 128 13.07 -11.64 -12.98
CA ALA A 128 14.33 -12.11 -13.57
C ALA A 128 15.48 -12.00 -12.56
N GLU A 129 15.58 -10.86 -11.87
CA GLU A 129 16.60 -10.63 -10.84
C GLU A 129 16.45 -11.57 -9.64
N GLY A 130 15.23 -11.98 -9.27
CA GLY A 130 15.01 -12.99 -8.23
C GLY A 130 15.58 -14.36 -8.59
N HIS A 131 15.34 -14.83 -9.83
CA HIS A 131 15.90 -16.09 -10.32
C HIS A 131 17.43 -16.03 -10.41
N LEU A 132 17.99 -15.03 -11.08
CA LEU A 132 19.44 -14.88 -11.24
C LEU A 132 20.13 -14.58 -9.91
N GLY A 133 19.48 -13.83 -9.02
CA GLY A 133 19.98 -13.49 -7.69
C GLY A 133 20.10 -14.71 -6.78
N THR A 134 19.24 -15.71 -6.97
CA THR A 134 19.35 -16.99 -6.24
C THR A 134 20.61 -17.74 -6.66
N ILE A 135 20.89 -17.84 -7.96
CA ILE A 135 22.12 -18.48 -8.48
C ILE A 135 23.36 -17.69 -8.01
N ARG A 136 23.33 -16.35 -8.07
CA ARG A 136 24.43 -15.52 -7.52
C ARG A 136 24.67 -15.79 -6.04
N THR A 137 23.62 -15.89 -5.25
CA THR A 137 23.74 -16.15 -3.81
C THR A 137 24.27 -17.56 -3.56
N PHE A 138 23.90 -18.54 -4.40
CA PHE A 138 24.46 -19.88 -4.34
C PHE A 138 25.95 -19.88 -4.70
N HIS A 139 26.33 -19.20 -5.79
CA HIS A 139 27.73 -19.02 -6.19
C HIS A 139 28.59 -18.33 -5.11
N MET A 140 28.02 -17.41 -4.32
CA MET A 140 28.72 -16.80 -3.18
C MET A 140 29.09 -17.80 -2.07
N GLN A 141 28.41 -18.94 -2.00
CA GLN A 141 28.67 -20.00 -1.04
C GLN A 141 29.58 -21.12 -1.60
N ARG A 142 30.21 -20.92 -2.77
CA ARG A 142 30.97 -21.96 -3.46
C ARG A 142 32.18 -22.50 -2.72
N ASP A 143 32.74 -21.69 -1.82
CA ASP A 143 33.88 -22.12 -1.00
C ASP A 143 33.44 -23.07 0.12
N LYS A 144 32.12 -23.13 0.41
CA LYS A 144 31.51 -23.93 1.48
C LYS A 144 30.69 -25.10 0.94
N LEU A 145 30.17 -24.98 -0.28
CA LEU A 145 29.24 -25.93 -0.89
C LEU A 145 29.86 -26.51 -2.15
N ASP A 146 30.15 -27.82 -2.12
CA ASP A 146 30.78 -28.52 -3.24
C ASP A 146 30.00 -28.31 -4.54
N ASP A 147 28.69 -28.54 -4.55
CA ASP A 147 27.90 -28.44 -5.78
C ASP A 147 27.52 -27.00 -6.16
N ALA A 148 28.15 -25.96 -5.59
CA ALA A 148 27.77 -24.59 -5.95
C ALA A 148 28.08 -24.25 -7.42
N PRO A 149 27.28 -23.37 -8.06
CA PRO A 149 27.56 -22.86 -9.39
C PRO A 149 28.93 -22.17 -9.45
N PRO A 150 29.80 -22.50 -10.43
CA PRO A 150 31.13 -21.91 -10.56
C PRO A 150 31.09 -20.47 -11.08
N THR A 151 30.01 -20.08 -11.76
CA THR A 151 29.87 -18.75 -12.38
C THR A 151 28.65 -18.01 -11.84
N ALA A 152 28.84 -16.78 -11.39
CA ALA A 152 27.73 -15.90 -11.03
C ALA A 152 27.04 -15.35 -12.29
N PRO A 153 25.71 -15.44 -12.42
CA PRO A 153 25.04 -14.85 -13.58
C PRO A 153 25.06 -13.33 -13.54
N PRO A 154 25.02 -12.66 -14.72
CA PRO A 154 24.93 -11.21 -14.82
C PRO A 154 23.67 -10.70 -14.10
N ARG A 155 23.71 -9.45 -13.64
CA ARG A 155 22.49 -8.79 -13.11
C ARG A 155 21.46 -8.69 -14.24
N ALA A 156 20.17 -8.86 -13.94
CA ALA A 156 19.14 -8.80 -14.97
C ALA A 156 19.20 -7.47 -15.76
N ALA A 157 19.48 -6.36 -15.06
CA ALA A 157 19.61 -5.05 -15.67
C ALA A 157 20.78 -4.93 -16.67
N SER A 158 21.90 -5.64 -16.46
CA SER A 158 23.06 -5.59 -17.35
C SER A 158 22.89 -6.44 -18.60
N VAL A 159 21.91 -7.35 -18.62
CA VAL A 159 21.53 -8.13 -19.83
C VAL A 159 20.71 -7.26 -20.82
N GLY A 160 20.22 -6.10 -20.37
CA GLY A 160 19.56 -5.09 -21.19
C GLY A 160 18.18 -4.69 -20.64
N LYS A 161 18.07 -3.50 -20.05
CA LYS A 161 16.83 -3.00 -19.40
C LYS A 161 15.58 -3.06 -20.30
N ARG A 162 15.74 -2.86 -21.62
CA ARG A 162 14.64 -2.90 -22.62
C ARG A 162 14.12 -4.31 -22.93
N GLN A 163 14.87 -5.35 -22.57
CA GLN A 163 14.48 -6.74 -22.80
C GLN A 163 13.53 -7.27 -21.70
N TRP A 164 13.42 -6.52 -20.61
CA TRP A 164 12.56 -6.84 -19.48
C TRP A 164 11.46 -5.80 -19.40
N LYS A 165 10.31 -6.19 -18.87
CA LYS A 165 9.35 -5.18 -18.42
C LYS A 165 10.01 -4.38 -17.29
N PRO A 166 10.19 -3.05 -17.43
CA PRO A 166 10.76 -2.23 -16.38
C PRO A 166 9.99 -2.46 -15.07
N TYR A 167 10.71 -2.46 -13.95
CA TYR A 167 10.04 -2.46 -12.66
C TYR A 167 9.36 -1.10 -12.49
N GLY A 168 8.07 -1.02 -12.86
CA GLY A 168 7.28 0.22 -12.76
C GLY A 168 6.92 0.62 -11.33
N GLY A 169 7.51 -0.03 -10.32
CA GLY A 169 7.01 0.00 -8.95
C GLY A 169 5.56 -0.48 -8.86
N HIS A 170 5.03 -0.56 -7.64
CA HIS A 170 3.58 -0.50 -7.50
C HIS A 170 3.17 0.97 -7.69
N PRO A 171 2.20 1.28 -8.57
CA PRO A 171 1.71 2.66 -8.71
C PRO A 171 1.03 3.10 -7.40
N TYR A 172 0.96 4.39 -7.12
CA TYR A 172 0.01 4.90 -6.13
C TYR A 172 -1.42 4.68 -6.62
N THR A 173 -2.40 4.68 -5.71
CA THR A 173 -3.81 4.66 -6.09
C THR A 173 -4.21 6.06 -6.58
N PRO A 174 -4.80 6.19 -7.79
CA PRO A 174 -5.27 7.46 -8.32
C PRO A 174 -6.31 8.11 -7.40
N ASP A 175 -6.38 9.44 -7.40
CA ASP A 175 -7.25 10.20 -6.47
C ASP A 175 -8.73 9.85 -6.66
N GLU A 176 -9.18 9.69 -7.91
CA GLU A 176 -10.53 9.24 -8.29
C GLU A 176 -10.95 7.91 -7.65
N ILE A 177 -9.98 7.05 -7.30
CA ILE A 177 -10.20 5.75 -6.66
C ILE A 177 -9.92 5.83 -5.16
N ALA A 178 -8.83 6.51 -4.77
CA ALA A 178 -8.38 6.61 -3.39
C ALA A 178 -9.40 7.39 -2.53
N VAL A 179 -9.98 8.46 -3.07
CA VAL A 179 -10.94 9.30 -2.33
C VAL A 179 -12.21 8.51 -1.99
N PRO A 180 -12.94 7.88 -2.93
CA PRO A 180 -14.11 7.07 -2.58
C PRO A 180 -13.76 5.84 -1.74
N LEU A 181 -12.59 5.24 -1.96
CA LEU A 181 -12.12 4.09 -1.18
C LEU A 181 -11.91 4.46 0.30
N ILE A 182 -11.22 5.56 0.59
CA ILE A 182 -10.91 5.95 1.96
C ILE A 182 -12.15 6.52 2.65
N SER A 183 -12.87 7.45 2.01
CA SER A 183 -14.10 8.03 2.57
C SER A 183 -15.15 6.96 2.83
N GLY A 184 -15.41 6.07 1.86
CA GLY A 184 -16.36 4.98 2.04
C GLY A 184 -15.95 3.96 3.11
N ALA A 185 -14.64 3.74 3.31
CA ALA A 185 -14.15 2.93 4.41
C ALA A 185 -14.37 3.62 5.77
N ILE A 186 -14.11 4.93 5.87
CA ILE A 186 -14.34 5.72 7.10
C ILE A 186 -15.83 5.76 7.47
N GLU A 187 -16.69 6.03 6.50
CA GLU A 187 -18.15 6.02 6.68
C GLU A 187 -18.65 4.66 7.18
N LEU A 188 -18.16 3.57 6.59
CA LEU A 188 -18.51 2.22 7.03
C LEU A 188 -18.05 1.93 8.48
N LEU A 189 -16.91 2.50 8.90
CA LEU A 189 -16.37 2.35 10.25
C LEU A 189 -17.01 3.28 11.28
N GLY A 190 -17.89 4.20 10.87
CA GLY A 190 -18.70 5.03 11.77
C GLY A 190 -19.81 4.23 12.45
N ASP A 191 -21.03 4.78 12.48
CA ASP A 191 -22.21 4.14 13.07
C ASP A 191 -22.55 2.75 12.50
N PRO A 192 -22.40 2.47 11.17
CA PRO A 192 -22.70 1.16 10.62
C PRO A 192 -21.90 0.02 11.28
N ALA A 193 -20.64 0.26 11.64
CA ALA A 193 -19.79 -0.75 12.25
C ALA A 193 -20.31 -1.22 13.61
N ASP A 194 -20.73 -0.29 14.48
CA ASP A 194 -21.27 -0.65 15.80
C ASP A 194 -22.58 -1.43 15.68
N GLN A 195 -23.45 -1.04 14.74
CA GLN A 195 -24.71 -1.74 14.46
C GLN A 195 -24.46 -3.16 13.91
N ILE A 196 -23.50 -3.33 12.99
CA ILE A 196 -23.12 -4.66 12.46
C ILE A 196 -22.54 -5.54 13.56
N ILE A 197 -21.70 -5.00 14.45
CA ILE A 197 -21.13 -5.77 15.57
C ILE A 197 -22.23 -6.12 16.59
N ALA A 198 -23.11 -5.18 16.94
CA ALA A 198 -24.25 -5.45 17.81
C ALA A 198 -25.15 -6.56 17.24
N LEU A 199 -25.33 -6.61 15.91
CA LEU A 199 -26.07 -7.67 15.24
C LEU A 199 -25.40 -9.04 15.34
N ARG A 200 -24.06 -9.10 15.34
CA ARG A 200 -23.28 -10.32 15.64
C ARG A 200 -23.45 -10.75 17.09
N ASP A 201 -23.38 -9.81 18.02
CA ASP A 201 -23.51 -10.10 19.45
C ASP A 201 -24.94 -10.61 19.75
N ARG A 202 -25.96 -10.00 19.12
CA ARG A 202 -27.34 -10.47 19.15
C ARG A 202 -27.51 -11.90 18.60
N LEU A 203 -26.80 -12.22 17.52
CA LEU A 203 -26.80 -13.57 16.97
C LEU A 203 -26.18 -14.58 17.96
N ALA A 204 -25.10 -14.21 18.65
CA ALA A 204 -24.51 -15.04 19.70
C ALA A 204 -25.52 -15.30 20.84
N ASP A 205 -26.21 -14.27 21.32
CA ASP A 205 -27.27 -14.40 22.33
C ASP A 205 -28.43 -15.29 21.88
N LEU A 206 -28.83 -15.20 20.61
CA LEU A 206 -29.86 -16.07 20.03
C LEU A 206 -29.39 -17.52 20.00
N TYR A 207 -28.12 -17.75 19.64
CA TYR A 207 -27.54 -19.09 19.60
C TYR A 207 -27.57 -19.73 20.99
N GLU A 208 -27.07 -19.04 22.01
CA GLU A 208 -27.03 -19.54 23.39
C GLU A 208 -28.44 -19.78 23.97
N ARG A 209 -29.42 -18.93 23.67
CA ARG A 209 -30.80 -19.12 24.16
C ARG A 209 -31.54 -20.26 23.47
N LEU A 210 -31.28 -20.52 22.18
CA LEU A 210 -32.04 -21.49 21.40
C LEU A 210 -31.40 -22.87 21.36
N ARG A 211 -30.06 -22.97 21.47
CA ARG A 211 -29.32 -24.23 21.42
C ARG A 211 -29.78 -25.28 22.44
N PRO A 212 -30.18 -24.94 23.68
CA PRO A 212 -30.71 -25.92 24.63
C PRO A 212 -32.06 -26.53 24.19
N ARG A 213 -32.85 -25.81 23.39
CA ARG A 213 -34.22 -26.18 23.00
C ARG A 213 -34.30 -26.80 21.60
N HIS A 214 -33.36 -26.45 20.72
CA HIS A 214 -33.38 -26.88 19.31
C HIS A 214 -31.98 -27.30 18.85
N GLN A 215 -31.93 -28.25 17.91
CA GLN A 215 -30.68 -28.72 17.31
C GLN A 215 -30.78 -28.77 15.78
N GLY A 216 -29.61 -28.80 15.12
CA GLY A 216 -29.50 -28.98 13.67
C GLY A 216 -30.32 -27.97 12.85
N ARG A 217 -31.11 -28.49 11.90
CA ARG A 217 -31.91 -27.68 10.97
C ARG A 217 -32.95 -26.79 11.66
N MET A 218 -33.53 -27.26 12.76
CA MET A 218 -34.57 -26.52 13.49
C MET A 218 -33.96 -25.29 14.20
N LEU A 219 -32.82 -25.46 14.86
CA LEU A 219 -32.08 -24.33 15.45
C LEU A 219 -31.73 -23.29 14.39
N HIS A 220 -31.17 -23.73 13.25
CA HIS A 220 -30.84 -22.85 12.14
C HIS A 220 -32.07 -22.11 11.59
N TRP A 221 -33.23 -22.76 11.50
CA TRP A 221 -34.48 -22.14 11.05
C TRP A 221 -34.94 -21.02 11.99
N HIS A 222 -34.97 -21.26 13.30
CA HIS A 222 -35.37 -20.25 14.29
C HIS A 222 -34.42 -19.05 14.29
N ILE A 223 -33.11 -19.31 14.25
CA ILE A 223 -32.09 -18.27 14.15
C ILE A 223 -32.27 -17.46 12.86
N ARG A 224 -32.39 -18.13 11.71
CA ARG A 224 -32.59 -17.45 10.42
C ARG A 224 -33.83 -16.55 10.46
N ARG A 225 -34.95 -17.04 11.00
CA ARG A 225 -36.20 -16.28 11.08
C ARG A 225 -36.06 -15.06 11.99
N ALA A 226 -35.43 -15.20 13.15
CA ALA A 226 -35.17 -14.08 14.05
C ALA A 226 -34.27 -13.04 13.37
N MET A 227 -33.17 -13.47 12.75
CA MET A 227 -32.22 -12.59 12.08
C MET A 227 -32.74 -11.92 10.82
N LEU A 228 -33.78 -12.45 10.17
CA LEU A 228 -34.44 -11.79 9.05
C LEU A 228 -35.22 -10.54 9.48
N ALA A 229 -35.71 -10.51 10.73
CA ALA A 229 -36.47 -9.39 11.27
C ALA A 229 -35.57 -8.25 11.77
N GLU A 230 -34.28 -8.53 12.01
CA GLU A 230 -33.33 -7.55 12.51
C GLU A 230 -32.84 -6.62 11.38
N PRO A 231 -32.81 -5.29 11.58
CA PRO A 231 -32.24 -4.36 10.63
C PRO A 231 -30.73 -4.60 10.49
N CYS A 232 -30.20 -4.45 9.28
CA CYS A 232 -28.78 -4.61 8.99
C CYS A 232 -28.32 -3.42 8.14
N PRO A 233 -27.31 -2.65 8.60
CA PRO A 233 -26.74 -1.57 7.80
C PRO A 233 -26.24 -2.06 6.45
N CYS A 234 -26.42 -1.23 5.42
CA CYS A 234 -26.01 -1.51 4.05
C CYS A 234 -26.58 -2.82 3.47
N ALA A 235 -27.70 -3.32 4.01
CA ALA A 235 -28.29 -4.60 3.58
C ALA A 235 -28.64 -4.64 2.09
N ASP A 236 -28.97 -3.48 1.51
CA ASP A 236 -29.20 -3.23 0.09
C ASP A 236 -27.98 -3.58 -0.79
N ARG A 237 -26.78 -3.50 -0.23
CA ARG A 237 -25.51 -3.80 -0.93
C ARG A 237 -25.15 -5.29 -0.91
N TYR A 238 -26.04 -6.15 -0.41
CA TYR A 238 -25.86 -7.60 -0.43
C TYR A 238 -26.87 -8.27 -1.37
N PRO A 239 -26.44 -9.06 -2.38
CA PRO A 239 -27.34 -9.55 -3.43
C PRO A 239 -28.50 -10.44 -2.97
N ASN A 240 -28.39 -11.09 -1.81
CA ASN A 240 -29.36 -12.09 -1.34
C ASN A 240 -29.97 -11.68 0.01
N PRO A 241 -31.02 -10.85 0.03
CA PRO A 241 -31.59 -10.32 1.28
C PRO A 241 -32.19 -11.41 2.19
N GLU A 242 -32.60 -12.55 1.61
CA GLU A 242 -33.17 -13.69 2.35
C GLU A 242 -32.15 -14.51 3.15
N TRP A 243 -30.86 -14.19 3.06
CA TRP A 243 -29.76 -14.93 3.67
C TRP A 243 -29.09 -14.10 4.79
N PRO A 244 -29.76 -13.88 5.94
CA PRO A 244 -29.31 -12.91 6.93
C PRO A 244 -27.95 -13.27 7.56
N LEU A 245 -27.66 -14.56 7.77
CA LEU A 245 -26.38 -15.01 8.34
C LEU A 245 -25.21 -14.80 7.38
N ARG A 246 -25.43 -15.06 6.09
CA ARG A 246 -24.40 -14.84 5.05
C ARG A 246 -24.20 -13.34 4.80
N ARG A 247 -25.29 -12.56 4.85
CA ARG A 247 -25.24 -11.09 4.81
C ARG A 247 -24.41 -10.54 5.96
N LEU A 248 -24.70 -10.96 7.19
CA LEU A 248 -23.93 -10.53 8.37
C LEU A 248 -22.45 -10.91 8.28
N ALA A 249 -22.14 -12.16 7.90
CA ALA A 249 -20.75 -12.57 7.69
C ALA A 249 -20.05 -11.73 6.62
N PHE A 250 -20.75 -11.40 5.53
CA PHE A 250 -20.25 -10.51 4.48
C PHE A 250 -19.98 -9.10 5.02
N MET A 251 -20.86 -8.54 5.84
CA MET A 251 -20.68 -7.21 6.44
C MET A 251 -19.51 -7.18 7.42
N LEU A 252 -19.38 -8.18 8.29
CA LEU A 252 -18.23 -8.31 9.20
C LEU A 252 -16.90 -8.37 8.43
N ASP A 253 -16.87 -9.07 7.30
CA ASP A 253 -15.69 -9.06 6.43
C ASP A 253 -15.40 -7.68 5.83
N ARG A 254 -16.44 -6.92 5.45
CA ARG A 254 -16.28 -5.55 4.92
C ARG A 254 -15.72 -4.61 5.98
N LEU A 255 -16.12 -4.76 7.24
CA LEU A 255 -15.53 -3.99 8.33
C LEU A 255 -14.02 -4.26 8.44
N GLY A 256 -13.60 -5.53 8.40
CA GLY A 256 -12.18 -5.88 8.40
C GLY A 256 -11.41 -5.34 7.18
N ASP A 257 -12.03 -5.34 6.00
CA ASP A 257 -11.44 -4.75 4.78
C ASP A 257 -11.30 -3.22 4.90
N ALA A 258 -12.31 -2.55 5.46
CA ALA A 258 -12.31 -1.11 5.71
C ALA A 258 -11.26 -0.72 6.75
N CYS A 259 -11.12 -1.49 7.85
CA CYS A 259 -10.04 -1.30 8.83
C CYS A 259 -8.68 -1.34 8.14
N PHE A 260 -8.45 -2.33 7.26
CA PHE A 260 -7.17 -2.44 6.55
C PHE A 260 -6.92 -1.22 5.65
N THR A 261 -7.93 -0.80 4.90
CA THR A 261 -7.87 0.39 4.03
C THR A 261 -7.52 1.65 4.83
N VAL A 262 -8.24 1.93 5.91
CA VAL A 262 -8.02 3.14 6.72
C VAL A 262 -6.60 3.15 7.31
N ILE A 263 -6.13 2.03 7.88
CA ILE A 263 -4.78 1.95 8.44
C ILE A 263 -3.72 2.07 7.32
N ALA A 264 -3.88 1.36 6.20
CA ALA A 264 -2.89 1.32 5.12
C ALA A 264 -2.72 2.67 4.41
N TYR A 265 -3.78 3.48 4.33
CA TYR A 265 -3.78 4.75 3.60
C TYR A 265 -3.57 5.99 4.48
N LEU A 266 -3.66 5.87 5.82
CA LEU A 266 -3.54 7.01 6.74
C LEU A 266 -2.33 6.96 7.68
N VAL A 267 -1.56 5.87 7.69
CA VAL A 267 -0.44 5.66 8.64
C VAL A 267 0.92 5.56 7.95
N GLY A 268 0.96 5.02 6.72
CA GLY A 268 2.21 4.76 5.99
C GLY A 268 2.93 3.46 6.38
N ALA A 269 2.32 2.60 7.20
CA ALA A 269 2.88 1.29 7.56
C ALA A 269 2.83 0.30 6.37
N ARG A 270 3.79 -0.62 6.29
CA ARG A 270 3.77 -1.69 5.28
C ARG A 270 2.65 -2.67 5.63
N ALA A 271 2.04 -3.28 4.61
CA ALA A 271 0.96 -4.26 4.84
C ALA A 271 1.38 -5.44 5.74
N SER A 272 2.64 -5.87 5.69
CA SER A 272 3.15 -6.91 6.59
C SER A 272 3.29 -6.46 8.04
N GLU A 273 3.47 -5.17 8.29
CA GLU A 273 3.52 -4.59 9.64
C GLU A 273 2.08 -4.43 10.17
N ILE A 274 1.17 -3.92 9.32
CA ILE A 274 -0.26 -3.81 9.63
C ILE A 274 -0.82 -5.18 10.01
N LEU A 275 -0.58 -6.23 9.20
CA LEU A 275 -1.09 -7.58 9.46
C LEU A 275 -0.48 -8.27 10.70
N ARG A 276 0.52 -7.65 11.34
CA ARG A 276 1.12 -8.14 12.59
C ARG A 276 0.61 -7.43 13.84
N LEU A 277 -0.18 -6.35 13.69
CA LEU A 277 -0.71 -5.62 14.83
C LEU A 277 -1.46 -6.54 15.79
N GLU A 278 -1.27 -6.29 17.07
CA GLU A 278 -1.84 -7.02 18.19
C GLU A 278 -2.80 -6.12 18.98
N GLU A 279 -3.66 -6.73 19.79
CA GLU A 279 -4.51 -6.03 20.74
C GLU A 279 -3.69 -5.12 21.67
N GLY A 280 -4.18 -3.89 21.89
CA GLY A 280 -3.48 -2.88 22.67
C GLY A 280 -2.35 -2.16 21.92
N CYS A 281 -2.37 -2.15 20.58
CA CYS A 281 -1.34 -1.49 19.76
C CYS A 281 -1.45 0.05 19.69
N LEU A 282 -2.27 0.70 20.51
CA LEU A 282 -2.35 2.17 20.58
C LEU A 282 -1.68 2.68 21.87
N GLU A 283 -0.73 3.59 21.74
CA GLU A 283 -0.02 4.25 22.84
C GLU A 283 -0.37 5.75 22.86
N ARG A 284 -0.80 6.30 24.00
CA ARG A 284 -1.03 7.74 24.18
C ARG A 284 0.20 8.38 24.83
N ARG A 285 0.64 9.51 24.31
CA ARG A 285 1.82 10.21 24.82
C ARG A 285 1.62 11.73 24.73
N ALA A 286 1.96 12.43 25.81
CA ALA A 286 2.05 13.89 25.81
C ALA A 286 3.35 14.36 25.13
N THR A 287 3.31 15.46 24.39
CA THR A 287 4.51 16.15 23.88
C THR A 287 5.03 17.15 24.90
N ASP A 288 6.35 17.27 24.99
CA ASP A 288 7.06 18.02 26.04
C ASP A 288 7.00 19.56 25.87
N GLU A 289 6.52 20.09 24.74
CA GLU A 289 6.55 21.55 24.46
C GLU A 289 5.18 22.24 24.46
N ASP A 290 4.08 21.57 24.07
CA ASP A 290 2.73 22.19 23.96
C ASP A 290 1.64 21.48 24.81
N GLY A 291 1.94 20.33 25.42
CA GLY A 291 0.95 19.55 26.18
C GLY A 291 -0.15 18.90 25.34
N GLU A 292 -0.06 18.91 24.00
CA GLU A 292 -0.99 18.17 23.14
C GLU A 292 -0.74 16.66 23.25
N GLU A 293 -1.77 15.90 23.64
CA GLU A 293 -1.70 14.43 23.60
C GLU A 293 -1.79 13.91 22.17
N HIS A 294 -0.81 13.11 21.77
CA HIS A 294 -0.82 12.38 20.51
C HIS A 294 -0.99 10.89 20.75
N VAL A 295 -1.74 10.24 19.86
CA VAL A 295 -1.94 8.79 19.87
C VAL A 295 -1.08 8.17 18.79
N TYR A 296 -0.36 7.12 19.15
CA TYR A 296 0.56 6.40 18.28
C TYR A 296 0.08 4.98 18.07
N LEU A 297 0.14 4.51 16.82
CA LEU A 297 0.06 3.10 16.48
C LEU A 297 1.44 2.48 16.67
N VAL A 298 1.53 1.47 17.53
CA VAL A 298 2.75 0.75 17.84
C VAL A 298 2.74 -0.57 17.09
N GLY A 299 3.81 -0.84 16.33
CA GLY A 299 4.01 -2.13 15.70
C GLY A 299 5.47 -2.43 15.48
N THR A 300 5.74 -3.58 14.87
CA THR A 300 7.09 -4.11 14.75
C THR A 300 7.57 -4.05 13.30
N ILE A 301 8.63 -3.28 13.05
CA ILE A 301 9.27 -3.23 11.74
C ILE A 301 10.32 -4.33 11.66
N THR A 302 10.15 -5.22 10.70
CA THR A 302 11.03 -6.38 10.53
C THR A 302 12.03 -6.20 9.39
N LYS A 303 11.80 -5.33 8.41
CA LYS A 303 12.62 -5.33 7.18
C LYS A 303 13.97 -4.61 7.36
N THR A 304 13.98 -3.52 8.14
CA THR A 304 15.15 -2.68 8.43
C THR A 304 15.77 -2.96 9.79
N SER A 305 15.13 -3.78 10.62
CA SER A 305 15.61 -4.11 11.95
C SER A 305 16.78 -5.08 11.91
N LEU A 306 17.82 -4.73 12.68
CA LEU A 306 18.99 -5.55 12.96
C LEU A 306 18.67 -6.71 13.92
N THR A 307 17.50 -6.69 14.57
CA THR A 307 17.07 -7.73 15.50
C THR A 307 16.15 -8.75 14.83
N GLU A 308 16.24 -10.00 15.29
CA GLU A 308 15.42 -11.10 14.77
C GLU A 308 13.91 -10.86 15.03
N HIS A 309 13.61 -10.17 16.13
CA HIS A 309 12.26 -9.86 16.61
C HIS A 309 11.64 -8.63 15.94
N GLY A 310 12.44 -7.79 15.28
CA GLY A 310 12.01 -6.53 14.69
C GLY A 310 12.04 -5.38 15.69
N ASP A 311 12.19 -4.15 15.20
CA ASP A 311 12.28 -2.98 16.06
C ASP A 311 10.88 -2.38 16.27
N LEU A 312 10.60 -1.93 17.49
CA LEU A 312 9.38 -1.21 17.80
C LEU A 312 9.37 0.12 17.04
N HIS A 313 8.27 0.38 16.36
CA HIS A 313 8.04 1.60 15.63
C HIS A 313 6.68 2.19 15.99
N ARG A 314 6.65 3.52 16.03
CA ARG A 314 5.47 4.31 16.38
C ARG A 314 5.10 5.15 15.17
N TRP A 315 3.91 4.92 14.63
CA TRP A 315 3.31 5.82 13.65
C TRP A 315 2.26 6.69 14.35
N LEU A 316 2.02 7.91 13.90
CA LEU A 316 0.88 8.68 14.41
C LEU A 316 -0.43 7.99 14.01
N ALA A 317 -1.38 7.93 14.94
CA ALA A 317 -2.69 7.33 14.74
C ALA A 317 -3.80 8.40 14.80
N PRO A 318 -4.22 8.95 13.65
CA PRO A 318 -5.40 9.81 13.56
C PRO A 318 -6.67 9.13 14.10
N GLU A 319 -7.68 9.92 14.44
CA GLU A 319 -8.97 9.44 14.95
C GLU A 319 -9.58 8.30 14.09
N PRO A 320 -9.61 8.36 12.73
CA PRO A 320 -10.13 7.25 11.93
C PRO A 320 -9.32 5.96 12.09
N VAL A 321 -8.01 6.07 12.29
CA VAL A 321 -7.12 4.91 12.54
C VAL A 321 -7.40 4.33 13.93
N GLN A 322 -7.55 5.17 14.95
CA GLN A 322 -7.92 4.73 16.29
C GLN A 322 -9.27 4.00 16.27
N ARG A 323 -10.25 4.54 15.56
CA ARG A 323 -11.55 3.91 15.35
C ARG A 323 -11.42 2.57 14.62
N ALA A 324 -10.60 2.50 13.57
CA ALA A 324 -10.33 1.26 12.85
C ALA A 324 -9.73 0.17 13.76
N ILE A 325 -8.78 0.52 14.63
CA ILE A 325 -8.19 -0.42 15.60
C ILE A 325 -9.23 -0.88 16.61
N HIS A 326 -10.03 0.03 17.19
CA HIS A 326 -11.09 -0.32 18.11
C HIS A 326 -12.10 -1.32 17.52
N ILE A 327 -12.55 -1.07 16.29
CA ILE A 327 -13.44 -1.99 15.56
C ILE A 327 -12.74 -3.34 15.32
N LEU A 328 -11.47 -3.33 14.92
CA LEU A 328 -10.72 -4.54 14.65
C LEU A 328 -10.48 -5.39 15.91
N GLU A 329 -10.23 -4.76 17.06
CA GLU A 329 -10.15 -5.42 18.37
C GLU A 329 -11.46 -6.14 18.70
N ARG A 330 -12.61 -5.49 18.52
CA ARG A 330 -13.94 -6.11 18.72
C ARG A 330 -14.24 -7.21 17.71
N LEU A 331 -13.83 -7.05 16.45
CA LEU A 331 -14.05 -8.05 15.40
C LEU A 331 -13.24 -9.32 15.63
N SER A 332 -11.98 -9.17 16.02
CA SER A 332 -11.08 -10.31 16.20
C SER A 332 -11.16 -10.95 17.58
N ALA A 333 -11.80 -10.31 18.59
CA ALA A 333 -11.87 -10.82 19.96
C ALA A 333 -12.32 -12.29 20.06
N PRO A 334 -13.43 -12.72 19.41
CA PRO A 334 -13.86 -14.12 19.51
C PRO A 334 -12.86 -15.12 18.91
N LEU A 335 -12.07 -14.71 17.91
CA LEU A 335 -11.03 -15.57 17.33
C LEU A 335 -9.74 -15.55 18.17
N ARG A 336 -9.44 -14.43 18.85
CA ARG A 336 -8.34 -14.34 19.80
C ARG A 336 -8.58 -15.25 20.99
N GLU A 337 -9.78 -15.22 21.57
CA GLU A 337 -10.19 -16.11 22.66
C GLU A 337 -10.04 -17.59 22.28
N LEU A 338 -10.45 -17.97 21.06
CA LEU A 338 -10.33 -19.36 20.60
C LEU A 338 -8.90 -19.81 20.29
N SER A 339 -8.06 -18.92 19.78
CA SER A 339 -6.70 -19.27 19.35
C SER A 339 -5.64 -19.04 20.43
N GLY A 340 -5.91 -18.20 21.43
CA GLY A 340 -4.93 -17.69 22.37
C GLY A 340 -3.94 -16.67 21.75
N GLU A 341 -4.09 -16.31 20.47
CA GLU A 341 -3.24 -15.31 19.82
C GLU A 341 -3.74 -13.89 20.10
N LYS A 342 -2.82 -12.93 20.26
CA LYS A 342 -3.13 -11.50 20.40
C LYS A 342 -3.31 -10.76 19.08
N ASN A 343 -3.07 -11.43 17.95
CA ASN A 343 -3.09 -10.80 16.62
C ASN A 343 -4.50 -10.32 16.23
N LEU A 344 -4.58 -9.14 15.61
CA LEU A 344 -5.84 -8.53 15.20
C LEU A 344 -6.38 -9.04 13.86
N TRP A 345 -5.57 -9.75 13.07
CA TRP A 345 -5.87 -10.15 11.70
C TRP A 345 -6.11 -11.65 11.57
N LEU A 346 -7.01 -12.18 12.39
CA LEU A 346 -7.37 -13.59 12.40
C LEU A 346 -8.55 -13.89 11.47
N GLN A 347 -8.55 -15.10 10.89
CA GLN A 347 -9.64 -15.65 10.09
C GLN A 347 -9.79 -17.15 10.33
N GLN A 348 -10.99 -17.70 10.09
CA GLN A 348 -11.21 -19.15 10.10
C GLN A 348 -11.01 -19.76 8.71
N LEU A 349 -10.31 -20.89 8.64
CA LEU A 349 -10.11 -21.67 7.41
C LEU A 349 -11.37 -22.50 7.13
N GLY A 350 -11.95 -22.47 5.93
CA GLY A 350 -13.10 -23.33 5.60
C GLY A 350 -13.93 -22.89 4.41
N ARG A 351 -14.81 -23.78 3.93
CA ARG A 351 -15.82 -23.45 2.89
C ARG A 351 -17.12 -23.01 3.56
N GLY A 352 -17.46 -21.74 3.39
CA GLY A 352 -18.60 -21.10 4.03
C GLY A 352 -18.16 -20.21 5.20
N ARG A 353 -18.60 -18.96 5.21
CA ARG A 353 -18.29 -18.01 6.28
C ARG A 353 -19.44 -17.97 7.27
N SER A 354 -19.15 -18.29 8.52
CA SER A 354 -20.06 -18.10 9.63
C SER A 354 -19.81 -16.73 10.26
N PRO A 355 -20.86 -15.98 10.63
CA PRO A 355 -20.71 -14.74 11.39
C PRO A 355 -20.26 -14.97 12.84
N LEU A 356 -20.44 -16.19 13.36
CA LEU A 356 -19.94 -16.63 14.67
C LEU A 356 -18.75 -17.59 14.50
N PRO A 357 -17.82 -17.63 15.47
CA PRO A 357 -16.73 -18.59 15.44
C PRO A 357 -17.21 -20.05 15.41
N THR A 358 -16.43 -20.88 14.73
CA THR A 358 -16.67 -22.32 14.55
C THR A 358 -15.50 -23.16 15.07
N MET A 359 -15.59 -24.48 14.99
CA MET A 359 -14.48 -25.40 15.30
C MET A 359 -13.37 -25.42 14.23
N MET A 360 -13.48 -24.59 13.19
CA MET A 360 -12.48 -24.54 12.14
C MET A 360 -11.16 -23.91 12.62
N PRO A 361 -10.00 -24.35 12.08
CA PRO A 361 -8.72 -23.78 12.46
C PRO A 361 -8.65 -22.27 12.20
N VAL A 362 -8.08 -21.55 13.16
CA VAL A 362 -7.79 -20.13 13.06
C VAL A 362 -6.44 -19.95 12.37
N ALA A 363 -6.36 -18.97 11.47
CA ALA A 363 -5.13 -18.61 10.79
C ALA A 363 -5.01 -17.10 10.63
N ARG A 364 -3.77 -16.60 10.60
CA ARG A 364 -3.48 -15.20 10.28
C ARG A 364 -3.78 -14.87 8.82
N LEU A 365 -4.38 -13.71 8.60
CA LEU A 365 -4.63 -13.14 7.28
C LEU A 365 -3.30 -12.76 6.62
N ARG A 366 -3.19 -12.99 5.30
CA ARG A 366 -1.98 -12.70 4.52
C ARG A 366 -2.30 -11.73 3.39
N SER A 367 -1.31 -10.93 2.99
CA SER A 367 -1.46 -9.88 1.96
C SER A 367 -2.12 -10.35 0.65
N PRO A 368 -1.83 -11.55 0.10
CA PRO A 368 -2.54 -12.03 -1.09
C PRO A 368 -4.05 -12.16 -0.90
N MET A 369 -4.49 -12.59 0.29
CA MET A 369 -5.92 -12.70 0.61
C MET A 369 -6.56 -11.32 0.77
N VAL A 370 -5.84 -10.36 1.35
CA VAL A 370 -6.29 -8.96 1.43
C VAL A 370 -6.50 -8.39 0.03
N ASN A 371 -5.55 -8.60 -0.90
CA ASN A 371 -5.70 -8.15 -2.30
C ASN A 371 -6.96 -8.72 -2.95
N VAL A 372 -7.24 -10.01 -2.77
CA VAL A 372 -8.46 -10.66 -3.27
C VAL A 372 -9.70 -10.00 -2.66
N ARG A 373 -9.75 -9.83 -1.34
CA ARG A 373 -10.89 -9.20 -0.65
C ARG A 373 -11.13 -7.75 -1.08
N LEU A 374 -10.06 -6.96 -1.24
CA LEU A 374 -10.17 -5.57 -1.69
C LEU A 374 -10.78 -5.46 -3.09
N ASN A 375 -10.36 -6.29 -4.04
CA ASN A 375 -10.83 -6.19 -5.43
C ASN A 375 -12.16 -6.90 -5.67
N GLU A 376 -12.36 -8.09 -5.11
CA GLU A 376 -13.55 -8.91 -5.40
C GLU A 376 -14.73 -8.55 -4.49
N ARG A 377 -14.50 -7.80 -3.41
CA ARG A 377 -15.53 -7.57 -2.39
C ARG A 377 -15.65 -6.12 -1.95
N LEU A 378 -14.58 -5.50 -1.46
CA LEU A 378 -14.66 -4.12 -0.96
C LEU A 378 -14.90 -3.11 -2.09
N ALA A 379 -14.14 -3.19 -3.18
CA ALA A 379 -14.27 -2.26 -4.30
C ALA A 379 -15.68 -2.27 -4.94
N PRO A 380 -16.28 -3.44 -5.23
CA PRO A 380 -17.69 -3.49 -5.66
C PRO A 380 -18.68 -3.00 -4.60
N PHE A 381 -18.43 -3.30 -3.32
CA PHE A 381 -19.30 -2.88 -2.21
C PHE A 381 -19.34 -1.35 -2.02
N LEU A 382 -18.23 -0.68 -2.31
CA LEU A 382 -18.13 0.79 -2.31
C LEU A 382 -18.48 1.41 -3.66
N ALA A 383 -18.79 0.60 -4.68
CA ALA A 383 -19.05 1.05 -6.05
C ALA A 383 -17.93 1.98 -6.59
N LEU A 384 -16.67 1.57 -6.41
CA LEU A 384 -15.53 2.38 -6.88
C LEU A 384 -15.60 2.61 -8.39
N PRO A 385 -15.26 3.83 -8.87
CA PRO A 385 -15.32 4.15 -10.29
C PRO A 385 -14.23 3.40 -11.08
N ASP A 386 -14.40 3.36 -12.39
CA ASP A 386 -13.31 2.95 -13.30
C ASP A 386 -12.29 4.09 -13.46
N HIS A 387 -11.06 3.74 -13.77
CA HIS A 387 -9.98 4.67 -14.04
C HIS A 387 -9.36 4.38 -15.41
N GLN A 388 -9.25 5.39 -16.27
CA GLN A 388 -8.71 5.25 -17.64
C GLN A 388 -9.38 4.13 -18.47
N GLY A 389 -10.70 4.01 -18.36
CA GLY A 389 -11.48 3.05 -19.15
C GLY A 389 -11.49 1.61 -18.62
N GLY A 390 -11.05 1.38 -17.38
CA GLY A 390 -11.21 0.06 -16.74
C GLY A 390 -11.09 0.07 -15.22
N THR A 391 -11.42 -1.07 -14.61
CA THR A 391 -11.43 -1.21 -13.16
C THR A 391 -10.03 -1.16 -12.58
N TRP A 392 -9.80 -0.25 -11.63
CA TRP A 392 -8.52 -0.13 -10.96
C TRP A 392 -8.25 -1.31 -10.04
N ARG A 393 -7.08 -1.94 -10.19
CA ARG A 393 -6.69 -3.09 -9.37
C ARG A 393 -5.98 -2.64 -8.10
N LEU A 394 -6.64 -2.83 -6.96
CA LEU A 394 -6.11 -2.55 -5.63
C LEU A 394 -5.04 -3.56 -5.21
N THR A 395 -3.94 -3.10 -4.62
CA THR A 395 -2.97 -3.98 -3.95
C THR A 395 -2.50 -3.42 -2.62
N THR A 396 -2.10 -4.30 -1.70
CA THR A 396 -1.58 -3.96 -0.37
C THR A 396 -0.34 -3.06 -0.38
N TYR A 397 0.33 -2.93 -1.52
CA TYR A 397 1.50 -2.05 -1.68
C TYR A 397 1.13 -0.60 -1.97
N GLN A 398 -0.08 -0.34 -2.45
CA GLN A 398 -0.49 0.99 -2.89
C GLN A 398 -0.78 1.93 -1.71
N GLY A 399 -1.28 1.41 -0.58
CA GLY A 399 -1.66 2.21 0.59
C GLY A 399 -0.52 3.12 1.06
N ARG A 400 0.63 2.53 1.42
CA ARG A 400 1.83 3.29 1.84
C ARG A 400 2.29 4.30 0.80
N LYS A 401 2.34 3.93 -0.48
CA LYS A 401 2.78 4.85 -1.54
C LYS A 401 1.80 6.00 -1.76
N THR A 402 0.50 5.73 -1.66
CA THR A 402 -0.56 6.74 -1.77
C THR A 402 -0.51 7.68 -0.57
N PHE A 403 -0.32 7.14 0.65
CA PHE A 403 -0.07 7.94 1.85
C PHE A 403 1.15 8.86 1.67
N SER A 404 2.31 8.31 1.26
CA SER A 404 3.52 9.09 1.01
C SER A 404 3.31 10.18 -0.04
N ARG A 405 2.54 9.88 -1.10
CA ARG A 405 2.17 10.89 -2.11
C ARG A 405 1.23 11.96 -1.54
N PHE A 406 0.25 11.62 -0.70
CA PHE A 406 -0.62 12.62 -0.08
C PHE A 406 0.16 13.55 0.86
N ILE A 407 1.08 12.99 1.65
CA ILE A 407 1.99 13.79 2.47
C ILE A 407 2.91 14.65 1.58
N GLY A 408 3.53 14.05 0.56
CA GLY A 408 4.47 14.71 -0.34
C GLY A 408 3.85 15.81 -1.22
N ARG A 409 2.61 15.62 -1.68
CA ARG A 409 1.87 16.62 -2.47
C ARG A 409 1.63 17.91 -1.68
N ARG A 410 1.60 17.85 -0.35
CA ARG A 410 1.18 18.96 0.52
C ARG A 410 -0.24 19.44 0.20
N ASP A 411 -1.00 18.61 -0.52
CA ASP A 411 -2.33 18.90 -1.01
C ASP A 411 -3.36 18.46 0.02
N ARG A 412 -4.35 19.31 0.23
CA ARG A 412 -5.29 19.22 1.33
C ARG A 412 -6.74 19.21 0.85
N THR A 413 -7.06 19.67 -0.36
CA THR A 413 -8.47 19.86 -0.77
C THR A 413 -9.18 18.62 -1.32
N GLY A 414 -8.47 17.70 -1.98
CA GLY A 414 -9.09 16.51 -2.57
C GLY A 414 -9.72 15.56 -1.55
N LEU A 415 -9.44 15.78 -0.27
CA LEU A 415 -9.95 15.01 0.84
C LEU A 415 -10.38 15.95 1.97
N THR A 416 -11.39 16.81 1.78
CA THR A 416 -11.89 17.72 2.83
C THR A 416 -12.15 17.01 4.17
N ALA A 417 -12.57 15.73 4.11
CA ALA A 417 -12.72 14.86 5.28
C ALA A 417 -11.37 14.42 5.92
N LEU A 418 -10.32 14.14 5.12
CA LEU A 418 -8.98 13.83 5.64
C LEU A 418 -8.14 15.08 5.90
N GLN A 419 -8.56 16.26 5.44
CA GLN A 419 -7.84 17.53 5.53
C GLN A 419 -7.58 17.92 6.99
N ARG A 420 -8.58 17.67 7.86
CA ARG A 420 -8.45 17.80 9.32
C ARG A 420 -7.44 16.79 9.89
N HIS A 421 -7.49 15.54 9.44
CA HIS A 421 -6.66 14.45 9.95
C HIS A 421 -5.20 14.52 9.49
N LEU A 422 -4.94 14.69 8.19
CA LEU A 422 -3.62 14.89 7.59
C LEU A 422 -3.02 16.27 7.95
N GLY A 423 -3.87 17.22 8.35
CA GLY A 423 -3.51 18.48 9.01
C GLY A 423 -2.54 18.29 10.18
N HIS A 424 -2.99 17.55 11.19
CA HIS A 424 -2.22 17.23 12.40
C HIS A 424 -1.07 16.25 12.13
N VAL A 425 -1.27 15.27 11.23
CA VAL A 425 -0.21 14.32 10.84
C VAL A 425 1.00 15.05 10.27
N HIS A 426 0.80 16.01 9.37
CA HIS A 426 1.91 16.76 8.79
C HIS A 426 2.64 17.63 9.82
N ARG A 427 1.92 18.31 10.73
CA ARG A 427 2.52 19.13 11.81
C ARG A 427 3.32 18.25 12.78
N ALA A 428 2.80 17.10 13.18
CA ALA A 428 3.51 16.14 14.02
C ALA A 428 4.69 15.47 13.28
N MET A 429 4.59 15.26 11.95
CA MET A 429 5.68 14.72 11.12
C MET A 429 6.85 15.69 11.00
N THR A 430 6.59 16.99 10.90
CA THR A 430 7.64 18.02 10.93
C THR A 430 8.34 18.11 12.29
N ASP A 431 7.67 17.65 13.36
CA ASP A 431 8.11 17.79 14.75
C ASP A 431 8.83 16.56 15.32
N ARG A 432 9.67 15.90 14.50
CA ARG A 432 10.48 14.71 14.88
C ARG A 432 9.70 13.39 15.13
N ALA A 433 8.36 13.36 15.11
CA ALA A 433 7.61 12.17 15.52
C ALA A 433 7.78 10.92 14.61
N TYR A 434 8.11 11.12 13.32
CA TYR A 434 8.45 10.04 12.38
C TYR A 434 9.96 9.95 12.09
N VAL A 435 10.74 10.94 12.57
CA VAL A 435 12.16 11.07 12.26
C VAL A 435 12.95 10.18 13.20
N GLY A 436 13.47 9.07 12.67
CA GLY A 436 14.48 8.24 13.36
C GLY A 436 14.29 6.73 13.29
N THR A 437 13.15 6.22 12.79
CA THR A 437 12.89 4.76 12.82
C THR A 437 12.38 4.12 11.52
N ASP A 438 11.80 4.88 10.57
CA ASP A 438 11.45 4.36 9.21
C ASP A 438 12.04 5.26 8.11
N PHE A 439 13.36 5.19 7.94
CA PHE A 439 14.11 5.93 6.91
C PHE A 439 13.57 5.67 5.49
N GLU A 440 13.16 4.43 5.19
CA GLU A 440 12.53 4.09 3.90
C GLU A 440 11.20 4.85 3.68
N LEU A 441 10.46 5.22 4.73
CA LEU A 441 9.22 6.03 4.59
C LEU A 441 9.56 7.49 4.29
N ALA A 442 10.56 8.04 4.98
CA ALA A 442 11.02 9.41 4.76
C ALA A 442 11.56 9.57 3.33
N GLU A 443 12.43 8.68 2.88
CA GLU A 443 12.93 8.66 1.49
C GLU A 443 11.79 8.55 0.49
N LEU A 444 10.81 7.66 0.73
CA LEU A 444 9.66 7.52 -0.15
C LEU A 444 8.82 8.80 -0.23
N ILE A 445 8.66 9.53 0.88
CA ILE A 445 7.93 10.81 0.90
C ILE A 445 8.71 11.86 0.11
N ASP A 446 10.02 11.98 0.33
CA ASP A 446 10.87 12.91 -0.40
C ASP A 446 10.89 12.60 -1.91
N GLU A 447 11.00 11.32 -2.31
CA GLU A 447 10.90 10.88 -3.70
C GLU A 447 9.55 11.28 -4.32
N GLN A 448 8.42 11.05 -3.61
CA GLN A 448 7.11 11.45 -4.12
C GLN A 448 6.96 12.98 -4.20
N ALA A 449 7.51 13.73 -3.24
CA ALA A 449 7.48 15.18 -3.26
C ALA A 449 8.33 15.77 -4.40
N ALA A 450 9.49 15.18 -4.69
CA ALA A 450 10.34 15.56 -5.81
C ALA A 450 9.65 15.27 -7.16
N GLU A 451 9.03 14.10 -7.30
CA GLU A 451 8.27 13.73 -8.51
C GLU A 451 7.07 14.66 -8.75
N GLU A 452 6.31 15.00 -7.70
CA GLU A 452 5.20 15.95 -7.81
C GLU A 452 5.70 17.37 -8.11
N THR A 453 6.85 17.77 -7.57
CA THR A 453 7.50 19.04 -7.91
C THR A 453 7.92 19.07 -9.37
N ARG A 454 8.53 18.00 -9.89
CA ARG A 454 8.91 17.86 -11.31
C ARG A 454 7.69 18.02 -12.21
N LYS A 455 6.60 17.29 -11.94
CA LYS A 455 5.35 17.39 -12.71
C LYS A 455 4.71 18.77 -12.64
N ALA A 456 4.76 19.41 -11.48
CA ALA A 456 4.23 20.76 -11.31
C ALA A 456 5.07 21.80 -12.06
N LEU A 457 6.40 21.67 -12.07
CA LEU A 457 7.28 22.50 -12.89
C LEU A 457 7.02 22.29 -14.38
N GLU A 458 6.90 21.04 -14.81
CA GLU A 458 6.57 20.71 -16.20
C GLU A 458 5.26 21.36 -16.63
N ASP A 459 4.19 21.20 -15.84
CA ASP A 459 2.89 21.86 -16.10
C ASP A 459 3.04 23.39 -16.13
N LEU A 460 3.73 23.99 -15.14
CA LEU A 460 3.92 25.45 -15.08
C LEU A 460 4.72 26.02 -16.26
N LEU A 461 5.75 25.31 -16.72
CA LEU A 461 6.65 25.75 -17.78
C LEU A 461 6.01 25.59 -19.16
N LEU A 462 5.25 24.52 -19.37
CA LEU A 462 4.58 24.21 -20.63
C LEU A 462 3.22 24.90 -20.78
N ALA A 463 2.51 25.15 -19.68
CA ALA A 463 1.16 25.69 -19.70
C ALA A 463 1.10 26.98 -20.52
N PRO A 464 0.20 27.07 -21.52
CA PRO A 464 0.08 28.27 -22.35
C PRO A 464 -0.36 29.46 -21.51
N HIS A 465 -1.31 29.25 -20.60
CA HIS A 465 -1.85 30.28 -19.72
C HIS A 465 -1.51 30.00 -18.26
N VAL A 466 -1.10 31.04 -17.55
CA VAL A 466 -0.88 30.98 -16.11
C VAL A 466 -1.44 32.22 -15.43
N ALA A 467 -1.99 32.01 -14.23
CA ALA A 467 -2.53 33.02 -13.35
C ALA A 467 -1.82 32.99 -11.99
N GLY A 468 -2.15 33.95 -11.12
CA GLY A 468 -1.45 34.17 -9.86
C GLY A 468 -0.13 34.92 -10.03
N LYS A 469 0.29 35.63 -8.98
CA LYS A 469 1.44 36.55 -9.04
C LYS A 469 2.74 35.82 -9.40
N ALA A 470 2.98 34.64 -8.84
CA ALA A 470 4.18 33.85 -9.17
C ALA A 470 4.09 33.24 -10.57
N GLY A 471 2.88 32.82 -10.99
CA GLY A 471 2.65 32.29 -12.33
C GLY A 471 2.96 33.32 -13.40
N VAL A 472 2.44 34.54 -13.26
CA VAL A 472 2.72 35.66 -14.18
C VAL A 472 4.22 35.98 -14.23
N MET A 473 4.90 36.07 -13.09
CA MET A 473 6.35 36.31 -13.05
C MET A 473 7.17 35.20 -13.72
N LEU A 474 6.79 33.93 -13.54
CA LEU A 474 7.40 32.80 -14.24
C LEU A 474 7.11 32.84 -15.74
N SER A 475 5.93 33.34 -16.13
CA SER A 475 5.53 33.41 -17.53
C SER A 475 6.39 34.32 -18.38
N GLU A 476 6.82 35.44 -17.80
CA GLU A 476 7.72 36.41 -18.44
C GLU A 476 9.12 35.85 -18.69
N ARG A 477 9.47 34.69 -18.10
CA ARG A 477 10.82 34.14 -18.08
C ARG A 477 10.95 32.72 -18.65
N SER A 478 9.84 32.05 -18.97
CA SER A 478 9.87 30.66 -19.45
C SER A 478 10.05 30.58 -20.97
N PRO A 479 11.13 29.96 -21.49
CA PRO A 479 11.35 29.81 -22.93
C PRO A 479 10.57 28.62 -23.55
N PHE A 480 9.81 27.86 -22.76
CA PHE A 480 9.20 26.59 -23.17
C PHE A 480 7.68 26.63 -23.38
N ARG A 481 7.05 27.80 -23.26
CA ARG A 481 5.58 27.93 -23.34
C ARG A 481 5.00 27.40 -24.64
N GLY A 482 3.93 26.61 -24.54
CA GLY A 482 3.20 26.08 -25.69
C GLY A 482 3.98 25.07 -26.54
N ARG A 483 5.19 24.66 -26.12
CA ARG A 483 5.97 23.63 -26.81
C ARG A 483 5.46 22.25 -26.46
N THR A 484 5.47 21.34 -27.43
CA THR A 484 5.07 19.93 -27.25
C THR A 484 6.26 18.96 -27.14
N GLY A 485 7.49 19.46 -27.26
CA GLY A 485 8.73 18.65 -27.15
C GLY A 485 9.24 18.54 -25.72
N SER A 486 9.13 17.35 -25.11
CA SER A 486 9.45 17.11 -23.70
C SER A 486 10.94 16.96 -23.37
N GLY A 487 11.82 16.78 -24.36
CA GLY A 487 13.23 16.45 -24.15
C GLY A 487 14.06 17.58 -23.51
N ASP A 488 13.92 18.81 -24.02
CA ASP A 488 14.67 19.97 -23.52
C ASP A 488 14.14 20.46 -22.17
N VAL A 489 12.83 20.31 -21.94
CA VAL A 489 12.15 20.69 -20.69
C VAL A 489 12.56 19.75 -19.56
N ASP A 490 12.64 18.44 -19.80
CA ASP A 490 13.04 17.48 -18.77
C ASP A 490 14.51 17.67 -18.34
N ALA A 491 15.40 18.01 -19.28
CA ALA A 491 16.78 18.37 -18.97
C ALA A 491 16.85 19.64 -18.11
N TYR A 492 16.10 20.68 -18.49
CA TYR A 492 16.04 21.96 -17.76
C TYR A 492 15.46 21.80 -16.35
N ILE A 493 14.38 21.04 -16.18
CA ILE A 493 13.80 20.76 -14.86
C ILE A 493 14.79 19.95 -14.01
N THR A 494 15.50 19.00 -14.61
CA THR A 494 16.52 18.22 -13.91
C THR A 494 17.67 19.09 -13.40
N GLU A 495 18.10 20.07 -14.19
CA GLU A 495 19.11 21.06 -13.79
C GLU A 495 18.60 21.92 -12.62
N ILE A 496 17.40 22.50 -12.72
CA ILE A 496 16.80 23.28 -11.63
C ILE A 496 16.72 22.47 -10.34
N LEU A 497 16.24 21.23 -10.40
CA LEU A 497 16.09 20.37 -9.21
C LEU A 497 17.42 19.85 -8.65
N ALA A 498 18.49 19.81 -9.47
CA ALA A 498 19.82 19.44 -9.01
C ALA A 498 20.55 20.61 -8.32
N GLU A 499 20.35 21.83 -8.82
CA GLU A 499 21.00 23.04 -8.32
C GLU A 499 20.23 23.71 -7.18
N THR A 500 18.95 23.38 -7.01
CA THR A 500 18.07 24.00 -6.00
C THR A 500 17.33 22.96 -5.17
N ASP A 501 17.16 23.19 -3.86
CA ASP A 501 16.23 22.41 -3.01
C ASP A 501 14.79 22.92 -3.16
N MET A 502 14.40 23.27 -4.40
CA MET A 502 13.07 23.82 -4.67
C MET A 502 12.01 22.74 -4.48
N ARG A 503 11.03 23.03 -3.61
CA ARG A 503 9.86 22.17 -3.39
C ARG A 503 8.58 22.95 -3.63
N LEU A 504 7.86 22.61 -4.69
CA LEU A 504 6.57 23.23 -4.98
C LEU A 504 5.49 22.69 -4.03
N GLY A 505 4.70 23.58 -3.44
CA GLY A 505 3.47 23.18 -2.75
C GLY A 505 2.37 22.93 -3.78
N VAL A 506 2.09 21.67 -4.12
CA VAL A 506 1.01 21.31 -5.05
C VAL A 506 -0.33 21.33 -4.32
N CYS A 507 -1.37 21.89 -4.94
CA CYS A 507 -2.75 21.86 -4.45
C CYS A 507 -3.74 21.79 -5.62
N ASP A 508 -4.96 21.32 -5.37
CA ASP A 508 -6.00 21.27 -6.41
C ASP A 508 -6.37 22.65 -6.98
N TRP A 509 -6.16 23.73 -6.22
CA TRP A 509 -6.46 25.09 -6.67
C TRP A 509 -5.26 25.83 -7.27
N GLY A 510 -4.05 25.28 -7.18
CA GLY A 510 -2.84 25.87 -7.78
C GLY A 510 -1.52 25.45 -7.10
N TYR A 511 -0.42 26.02 -7.57
CA TYR A 511 0.94 25.78 -7.11
C TYR A 511 1.46 26.89 -6.19
N CYS A 512 2.26 26.51 -5.19
CA CYS A 512 2.95 27.42 -4.29
C CYS A 512 4.47 27.34 -4.48
N LEU A 513 5.05 28.40 -5.04
CA LEU A 513 6.50 28.64 -5.06
C LEU A 513 6.93 29.22 -3.71
N TYR A 514 6.93 28.38 -2.68
CA TYR A 514 7.06 28.86 -1.31
C TYR A 514 8.37 29.62 -1.08
N ARG A 515 8.21 30.87 -0.65
CA ARG A 515 9.24 31.73 -0.07
C ARG A 515 8.68 32.33 1.20
N ARG A 516 9.42 32.23 2.30
CA ARG A 516 8.92 32.61 3.63
C ARG A 516 8.54 34.08 3.68
N GLU A 517 9.40 34.93 3.12
CA GLU A 517 9.35 36.39 3.17
C GLU A 517 8.08 36.94 2.51
N THR A 518 7.59 36.24 1.50
CA THR A 518 6.44 36.64 0.67
C THR A 518 5.20 35.78 0.93
N SER A 519 5.22 34.97 1.98
CA SER A 519 4.13 34.03 2.30
C SER A 519 2.96 34.74 3.00
N ALA A 520 1.80 34.80 2.34
CA ALA A 520 0.58 35.35 2.93
C ALA A 520 -0.05 34.45 4.01
N CYS A 521 0.36 33.18 4.07
CA CYS A 521 -0.15 32.21 5.04
C CYS A 521 0.65 32.15 6.34
N LEU A 522 1.69 32.97 6.53
CA LEU A 522 2.57 32.90 7.71
C LEU A 522 3.24 31.53 7.84
N GLY A 523 3.91 31.09 6.77
CA GLY A 523 4.61 29.80 6.75
C GLY A 523 5.86 29.77 7.63
N GLY A 524 6.32 28.55 7.94
CA GLY A 524 7.52 28.29 8.72
C GLY A 524 8.81 28.40 7.90
N GLU A 525 9.94 27.98 8.46
CA GLU A 525 11.26 28.08 7.80
C GLU A 525 11.31 27.40 6.42
N ARG A 526 10.66 26.25 6.27
CA ARG A 526 10.77 25.41 5.06
C ARG A 526 9.45 25.17 4.33
N GLU A 527 8.33 25.65 4.86
CA GLU A 527 7.01 25.26 4.36
C GLU A 527 5.88 26.27 4.59
N PRO A 528 4.88 26.31 3.70
CA PRO A 528 3.69 27.14 3.89
C PRO A 528 2.86 26.64 5.08
N ASN A 529 2.20 27.58 5.77
CA ASN A 529 1.35 27.23 6.90
C ASN A 529 0.15 26.38 6.44
N PRO A 530 0.01 25.15 6.95
CA PRO A 530 -1.00 24.21 6.48
C PRO A 530 -2.44 24.64 6.79
N VAL A 531 -2.65 25.40 7.86
CA VAL A 531 -3.97 25.79 8.37
C VAL A 531 -4.45 27.06 7.68
N LEU A 532 -3.55 28.03 7.49
CA LEU A 532 -3.88 29.34 6.94
C LEU A 532 -3.82 29.37 5.40
N ARG A 533 -3.27 28.34 4.76
CA ARG A 533 -3.23 28.19 3.31
C ARG A 533 -4.60 27.78 2.76
N THR A 534 -5.44 28.77 2.47
CA THR A 534 -6.76 28.60 1.86
C THR A 534 -6.81 29.15 0.43
N GLN A 535 -7.86 28.86 -0.34
CA GLN A 535 -8.08 29.45 -1.68
C GLN A 535 -8.06 31.00 -1.62
N SER A 536 -8.72 31.60 -0.62
CA SER A 536 -8.72 33.06 -0.43
C SER A 536 -7.33 33.59 -0.13
N THR A 537 -6.62 32.99 0.84
CA THR A 537 -5.25 33.40 1.20
C THR A 537 -4.29 33.26 0.02
N CYS A 538 -4.40 32.17 -0.74
CA CYS A 538 -3.54 31.90 -1.89
C CYS A 538 -3.81 32.87 -3.05
N SER A 539 -5.06 33.22 -3.32
CA SER A 539 -5.43 34.07 -4.46
C SER A 539 -4.72 35.44 -4.48
N SER A 540 -4.34 35.96 -3.32
CA SER A 540 -3.65 37.24 -3.16
C SER A 540 -2.15 37.10 -2.87
N CYS A 541 -1.67 35.87 -2.61
CA CYS A 541 -0.30 35.56 -2.22
C CYS A 541 0.69 35.76 -3.37
N ALA A 542 1.87 36.28 -3.07
CA ALA A 542 2.94 36.46 -4.06
C ALA A 542 3.53 35.14 -4.56
N ASN A 543 3.45 34.07 -3.76
CA ASN A 543 4.01 32.74 -4.08
C ASN A 543 3.08 31.88 -4.95
N PHE A 544 1.91 32.37 -5.31
CA PHE A 544 0.85 31.55 -5.89
C PHE A 544 0.86 31.59 -7.42
N ALA A 545 0.73 30.41 -8.03
CA ALA A 545 0.64 30.21 -9.46
C ALA A 545 -0.50 29.24 -9.80
N VAL A 546 -1.16 29.44 -10.93
CA VAL A 546 -2.30 28.65 -11.39
C VAL A 546 -2.13 28.40 -12.88
N THR A 547 -2.39 27.18 -13.33
CA THR A 547 -2.42 26.79 -14.76
C THR A 547 -3.84 26.40 -15.18
N ASP A 548 -4.08 26.19 -16.47
CA ASP A 548 -5.37 25.71 -17.01
C ASP A 548 -5.88 24.43 -16.32
N ARG A 549 -4.99 23.58 -15.82
CA ARG A 549 -5.34 22.38 -15.04
C ARG A 549 -6.24 22.67 -13.83
N HIS A 550 -6.08 23.84 -13.21
CA HIS A 550 -6.78 24.19 -11.97
C HIS A 550 -8.09 24.96 -12.23
N ARG A 551 -8.37 25.33 -13.49
CA ARG A 551 -9.56 26.08 -13.91
C ARG A 551 -10.87 25.48 -13.35
N PRO A 552 -11.11 24.14 -13.41
CA PRO A 552 -12.37 23.57 -12.91
C PRO A 552 -12.64 23.86 -11.43
N VAL A 553 -11.59 23.97 -10.60
CA VAL A 553 -11.74 24.26 -9.16
C VAL A 553 -12.20 25.69 -8.92
N TRP A 554 -11.69 26.64 -9.71
CA TRP A 554 -12.08 28.04 -9.63
C TRP A 554 -13.47 28.31 -10.20
N GLU A 555 -13.85 27.62 -11.28
CA GLU A 555 -15.21 27.64 -11.84
C GLU A 555 -16.24 27.06 -10.86
N ALA A 556 -15.97 25.87 -10.29
CA ALA A 556 -16.85 25.28 -9.29
C ALA A 556 -16.97 26.16 -8.04
N ARG A 557 -15.90 26.85 -7.63
CA ARG A 557 -15.94 27.82 -6.54
C ARG A 557 -16.82 29.03 -6.89
N LEU A 558 -16.70 29.55 -8.10
CA LEU A 558 -17.50 30.66 -8.60
C LEU A 558 -18.99 30.30 -8.60
N GLU A 559 -19.33 29.14 -9.17
CA GLU A 559 -20.70 28.62 -9.24
C GLU A 559 -21.31 28.47 -7.84
N ARG A 560 -20.62 27.78 -6.93
CA ARG A 560 -21.12 27.57 -5.55
C ARG A 560 -21.39 28.87 -4.80
N ASN A 561 -20.48 29.85 -4.88
CA ASN A 561 -20.68 31.12 -4.17
C ASN A 561 -21.75 31.99 -4.84
N THR A 562 -21.89 31.92 -6.16
CA THR A 562 -22.96 32.61 -6.90
C THR A 562 -24.33 32.03 -6.54
N ALA A 563 -24.44 30.70 -6.42
CA ALA A 563 -25.66 30.08 -5.93
C ALA A 563 -25.95 30.46 -4.46
N LEU A 564 -24.92 30.63 -3.63
CA LEU A 564 -25.07 31.04 -2.24
C LEU A 564 -25.64 32.47 -2.12
N THR A 565 -25.18 33.41 -2.95
CA THR A 565 -25.66 34.80 -2.91
C THR A 565 -27.10 34.96 -3.42
N GLN A 566 -27.64 33.99 -4.16
CA GLN A 566 -29.04 33.97 -4.59
C GLN A 566 -30.02 33.55 -3.48
N ARG A 567 -29.53 33.08 -2.33
CA ARG A 567 -30.37 32.69 -1.21
C ARG A 567 -30.82 33.91 -0.39
N ASP A 568 -32.11 33.97 -0.07
CA ASP A 568 -32.70 35.05 0.72
C ASP A 568 -32.46 34.90 2.23
N ASP A 569 -32.12 33.69 2.70
CA ASP A 569 -31.89 33.36 4.11
C ASP A 569 -30.44 33.59 4.57
N LEU A 570 -29.59 34.13 3.71
CA LEU A 570 -28.18 34.35 3.99
C LEU A 570 -27.95 35.70 4.68
N ASP A 571 -27.29 35.67 5.85
CA ASP A 571 -26.92 36.87 6.60
C ASP A 571 -25.91 37.75 5.83
N ALA A 572 -25.81 39.01 6.24
CA ALA A 572 -24.99 40.00 5.55
C ALA A 572 -23.49 39.67 5.53
N GLU A 573 -22.96 39.04 6.58
CA GLU A 573 -21.53 38.68 6.66
C GLU A 573 -21.21 37.52 5.73
N SER A 574 -22.05 36.47 5.74
CA SER A 574 -21.92 35.33 4.83
C SER A 574 -22.07 35.75 3.37
N ARG A 575 -22.96 36.71 3.07
CA ARG A 575 -23.14 37.28 1.73
C ARG A 575 -21.89 38.04 1.27
N ALA A 576 -21.37 38.93 2.10
CA ALA A 576 -20.14 39.67 1.80
C ALA A 576 -18.94 38.73 1.57
N LEU A 577 -18.82 37.66 2.35
CA LEU A 577 -17.79 36.64 2.17
C LEU A 577 -17.95 35.89 0.83
N ALA A 578 -19.18 35.52 0.46
CA ALA A 578 -19.45 34.86 -0.81
C ALA A 578 -19.14 35.78 -2.01
N GLU A 579 -19.51 37.06 -1.94
CA GLU A 579 -19.18 38.06 -2.95
C GLU A 579 -17.66 38.27 -3.09
N ALA A 580 -16.93 38.34 -1.98
CA ALA A 580 -15.46 38.41 -2.02
C ALA A 580 -14.85 37.19 -2.73
N ARG A 581 -15.37 35.98 -2.44
CA ARG A 581 -14.91 34.74 -3.06
C ARG A 581 -15.24 34.68 -4.56
N ILE A 582 -16.38 35.23 -4.98
CA ILE A 582 -16.74 35.39 -6.40
C ILE A 582 -15.70 36.27 -7.10
N GLN A 583 -15.37 37.44 -6.53
CA GLN A 583 -14.39 38.36 -7.12
C GLN A 583 -12.98 37.76 -7.20
N GLU A 584 -12.56 37.01 -6.17
CA GLU A 584 -11.31 36.26 -6.19
C GLU A 584 -11.28 35.23 -7.34
N SER A 585 -12.35 34.45 -7.51
CA SER A 585 -12.43 33.44 -8.59
C SER A 585 -12.42 34.09 -9.96
N LEU A 586 -13.22 35.15 -10.18
CA LEU A 586 -13.26 35.87 -11.46
C LEU A 586 -11.89 36.44 -11.82
N ARG A 587 -11.12 36.95 -10.86
CA ARG A 587 -9.77 37.48 -11.11
C ARG A 587 -8.83 36.40 -11.62
N ILE A 588 -8.83 35.22 -11.02
CA ILE A 588 -7.98 34.10 -11.44
C ILE A 588 -8.40 33.59 -12.82
N LEU A 589 -9.70 33.39 -13.05
CA LEU A 589 -10.22 32.94 -14.34
C LEU A 589 -9.90 33.94 -15.46
N ALA A 590 -10.10 35.24 -15.22
CA ALA A 590 -9.76 36.28 -16.18
C ALA A 590 -8.25 36.34 -16.50
N GLN A 591 -7.38 36.02 -15.55
CA GLN A 591 -5.94 35.90 -15.81
C GLN A 591 -5.61 34.68 -16.69
N LEU A 592 -6.30 33.56 -16.50
CA LEU A 592 -6.15 32.39 -17.36
C LEU A 592 -6.69 32.66 -18.78
N ASP A 593 -7.78 33.43 -18.90
CA ASP A 593 -8.42 33.71 -20.20
C ASP A 593 -7.67 34.76 -21.03
N LYS A 594 -7.02 35.74 -20.38
CA LYS A 594 -6.31 36.81 -21.09
C LYS A 594 -5.12 36.30 -21.90
N GLY A 595 -4.54 35.17 -21.50
CA GLY A 595 -3.32 34.61 -22.06
C GLY A 595 -2.11 35.54 -21.93
N ASN A 596 -1.00 35.05 -21.42
CA ASN A 596 0.26 35.82 -21.39
C ASN A 596 0.93 35.76 -22.77
N ALA A 597 0.20 36.19 -23.80
CA ALA A 597 0.49 35.99 -25.22
C ALA A 597 1.53 36.97 -25.80
N ASP A 598 2.43 37.53 -24.98
CA ASP A 598 3.49 38.43 -25.46
C ASP A 598 4.87 37.76 -25.51
N GLY A 599 4.95 36.44 -25.34
CA GLY A 599 6.20 35.68 -25.28
C GLY A 599 6.68 35.03 -26.60
N VAL A 600 5.94 35.13 -27.70
CA VAL A 600 6.42 34.68 -29.02
C VAL A 600 7.11 35.86 -29.69
N ARG A 601 8.39 36.07 -29.38
CA ARG A 601 9.30 36.80 -30.28
C ARG A 601 10.01 35.77 -31.15
N ASP A 602 9.97 36.04 -32.45
CA ASP A 602 10.64 35.32 -33.55
C ASP A 602 12.07 34.90 -33.26
#